data_AF-A0A7V9RR61-F1
#
_entry.id   AF-A0A7V9RR61-F1
#
_cell.length_a   1.000
_cell.length_b   1.000
_cell.length_c   1.000
_cell.angle_alpha   90.00
_cell.angle_beta   90.00
_cell.angle_gamma   90.00
#
_symmetry.space_group_name_H-M   'P 1'
#
loop_
_entity.id
_entity.type
_entity.pdbx_description
1 polymer ?
#
loop_
_entity_poly.entity_id
_entity_poly.type
_entity_poly.pdbx_seq_one_letter_code
_entity_poly.pdbx_strand_id
1 'polypeptide(L)' 'MSDPQWGPQSSKTVSWFDPLAAAQAGALLSGRNHLQAMLDGRLPPPPIGGLMNFGIESFGDGEVTFRCTPDQSVY' A
#
# COMPACT_ATOMS: atom_id res chain seq x y z
N MET A 1 36.94 -6.84 -0.18
CA MET A 1 36.17 -5.59 -0.06
C MET A 1 35.92 -5.39 1.41
N SER A 2 36.33 -4.24 1.96
CA SER A 2 36.09 -3.91 3.37
C SER A 2 34.59 -3.78 3.61
N ASP A 3 34.11 -4.24 4.77
CA ASP A 3 32.71 -4.04 5.15
C ASP A 3 32.41 -2.53 5.23
N PRO A 4 31.21 -2.09 4.82
CA PRO A 4 30.84 -0.69 4.93
C PRO A 4 30.78 -0.26 6.41
N GLN A 5 31.29 0.94 6.72
CA GLN A 5 31.28 1.48 8.10
C GLN A 5 29.87 1.67 8.70
N TRP A 6 28.82 1.51 7.88
CA TRP A 6 27.40 1.66 8.21
C TRP A 6 26.65 0.31 8.25
N GLY A 7 27.36 -0.82 8.26
CA GLY A 7 26.78 -2.15 8.42
C GLY A 7 26.41 -2.84 7.09
N PRO A 8 25.83 -4.06 7.16
CA PRO A 8 25.47 -4.84 5.98
C PRO A 8 24.31 -4.21 5.21
N GLN A 9 24.32 -4.36 3.89
CA GLN A 9 23.24 -3.88 3.02
C GLN A 9 21.98 -4.74 3.18
N SER A 10 20.84 -4.12 3.46
CA SER A 10 19.51 -4.74 3.41
C SER A 10 18.81 -4.46 2.07
N SER A 11 17.87 -5.31 1.68
CA SER A 11 17.00 -5.09 0.51
C SER A 11 15.57 -5.53 0.78
N LYS A 12 14.62 -4.93 0.05
CA LYS A 12 13.19 -5.26 0.11
C LYS A 12 12.69 -5.49 -1.31
N THR A 13 12.00 -6.61 -1.54
CA THR A 13 11.30 -6.91 -2.79
C THR A 13 9.81 -6.67 -2.59
N VAL A 14 9.18 -5.98 -3.54
CA VAL A 14 7.76 -5.64 -3.51
C VAL A 14 7.09 -6.18 -4.77
N SER A 15 5.85 -6.66 -4.65
CA SER A 15 5.03 -7.10 -5.77
C SER A 15 3.70 -6.36 -5.76
N TRP A 16 3.15 -6.10 -6.94
CA TRP A 16 1.89 -5.39 -7.11
C TRP A 16 1.10 -5.97 -8.28
N PHE A 17 -0.21 -5.73 -8.27
CA PHE A 17 -1.08 -5.98 -9.41
C PHE A 17 -1.07 -4.77 -10.35
N ASP A 18 -1.45 -4.96 -11.62
CA ASP A 18 -1.53 -3.88 -12.60
C ASP A 18 -2.35 -2.69 -12.06
N PRO A 19 -1.73 -1.52 -11.84
CA PRO A 19 -2.43 -0.36 -11.28
C PRO A 19 -3.52 0.17 -12.21
N LEU A 20 -3.35 0.02 -13.52
CA LEU A 20 -4.32 0.51 -14.50
C LEU A 20 -5.60 -0.32 -14.45
N ALA A 21 -5.46 -1.66 -14.41
CA ALA A 21 -6.61 -2.56 -14.28
C ALA A 21 -7.38 -2.30 -12.97
N ALA A 22 -6.68 -2.12 -11.85
CA ALA A 22 -7.30 -1.79 -10.56
C ALA A 22 -8.01 -0.44 -10.58
N ALA A 23 -7.38 0.59 -11.16
CA ALA A 23 -7.96 1.92 -11.29
C ALA A 23 -9.21 1.93 -12.20
N GLN A 24 -9.18 1.18 -13.31
CA GLN A 24 -10.33 1.03 -14.21
C GLN A 24 -11.52 0.37 -13.51
N ALA A 25 -11.28 -0.72 -12.77
CA ALA A 25 -12.33 -1.38 -11.99
C ALA A 25 -12.89 -0.45 -10.89
N GLY A 26 -12.02 0.30 -10.23
CA GLY A 26 -12.38 1.26 -9.20
C GLY A 26 -13.13 2.50 -9.71
N ALA A 27 -12.92 2.91 -10.96
CA ALA A 27 -13.58 4.05 -11.58
C ALA A 27 -15.09 3.83 -11.83
N LEU A 28 -15.53 2.56 -11.80
CA LEU A 28 -16.95 2.19 -11.93
C LEU A 28 -17.71 2.23 -10.59
N LEU A 29 -17.01 2.53 -9.48
CA LEU A 29 -17.55 2.56 -8.13
C LEU A 29 -17.64 4.00 -7.62
N SER A 30 -18.55 4.24 -6.69
CA SER A 30 -18.46 5.43 -5.83
C SER A 30 -17.18 5.37 -5.00
N GLY A 31 -16.65 6.51 -4.56
CA GLY A 31 -15.45 6.55 -3.70
C GLY A 31 -15.58 5.65 -2.47
N ARG A 32 -16.75 5.64 -1.81
CA ARG A 32 -17.02 4.76 -0.66
C ARG A 32 -16.94 3.28 -1.05
N ASN A 33 -17.57 2.89 -2.15
CA ASN A 33 -17.56 1.50 -2.63
C ASN A 33 -16.16 1.06 -3.09
N HIS A 34 -15.36 1.99 -3.63
CA HIS A 34 -13.97 1.76 -3.96
C HIS A 34 -13.14 1.46 -2.70
N LEU A 35 -13.21 2.33 -1.68
CA LEU A 35 -12.51 2.12 -0.41
C LEU A 35 -12.95 0.82 0.28
N GLN A 36 -14.25 0.53 0.26
CA GLN A 36 -14.78 -0.74 0.77
C GLN A 36 -14.24 -1.95 -0.01
N ALA A 37 -14.21 -1.88 -1.34
CA ALA A 37 -13.70 -2.96 -2.17
C ALA A 37 -12.20 -3.23 -1.93
N MET A 38 -11.41 -2.18 -1.66
CA MET A 38 -10.02 -2.35 -1.23
C MET A 38 -9.92 -3.00 0.16
N LEU A 39 -10.72 -2.56 1.12
CA LEU A 39 -10.74 -3.12 2.48
C LEU A 39 -11.18 -4.60 2.48
N ASP A 40 -12.14 -4.97 1.64
CA ASP A 40 -12.63 -6.35 1.46
C ASP A 40 -11.66 -7.24 0.66
N GLY A 41 -10.58 -6.68 0.10
CA GLY A 41 -9.65 -7.41 -0.78
C GLY A 41 -10.20 -7.73 -2.17
N ARG A 42 -11.31 -7.11 -2.59
CA ARG A 42 -11.90 -7.25 -3.94
C ARG A 42 -11.18 -6.38 -4.98
N LEU A 43 -10.57 -5.27 -4.55
CA LEU A 43 -9.60 -4.52 -5.33
C LEU A 43 -8.25 -4.58 -4.62
N PRO A 44 -7.13 -4.71 -5.36
CA PRO A 44 -5.81 -4.65 -4.74
C PRO A 44 -5.55 -3.23 -4.21
N PRO A 45 -4.74 -3.09 -3.14
CA PRO A 45 -4.25 -1.79 -2.71
C PRO A 45 -3.36 -1.15 -3.78
N PRO A 46 -3.16 0.18 -3.77
CA PRO A 46 -2.21 0.82 -4.66
C PRO A 46 -0.79 0.30 -4.38
N PRO A 47 0.12 0.27 -5.38
CA PRO A 47 1.48 -0.26 -5.20
C PRO A 47 2.25 0.37 -4.03
N ILE A 48 2.03 1.67 -3.79
CA ILE A 48 2.66 2.39 -2.67
C ILE A 48 2.26 1.82 -1.29
N GLY A 49 1.07 1.22 -1.16
CA GLY A 49 0.61 0.58 0.07
C GLY A 49 1.46 -0.64 0.42
N GLY A 50 1.81 -1.48 -0.57
CA GLY A 50 2.73 -2.60 -0.38
C GLY A 50 4.17 -2.16 -0.14
N LEU A 51 4.62 -1.12 -0.85
CA LEU A 51 5.97 -0.56 -0.68
C LEU A 51 6.18 0.00 0.74
N MET A 52 5.24 0.81 1.21
CA MET A 52 5.31 1.52 2.49
C MET A 52 4.62 0.76 3.63
N ASN A 53 4.11 -0.45 3.37
CA ASN A 53 3.41 -1.30 4.33
C ASN A 53 2.26 -0.59 5.06
N PHE A 54 1.40 0.12 4.30
CA PHE A 54 0.20 0.76 4.82
C PHE A 54 -1.07 0.35 4.06
N GLY A 55 -2.19 0.44 4.75
CA GLY A 55 -3.52 0.18 4.20
C GLY A 55 -4.59 1.00 4.92
N ILE A 56 -5.82 0.92 4.40
CA ILE A 56 -7.00 1.53 5.04
C ILE A 56 -7.32 0.71 6.29
N GLU A 57 -7.39 1.39 7.43
CA GLU A 57 -7.89 0.82 8.68
C GLU A 57 -9.40 1.04 8.82
N SER A 58 -9.86 2.25 8.52
CA SER A 58 -11.27 2.63 8.56
C SER A 58 -11.52 3.87 7.69
N PHE A 59 -12.79 4.10 7.33
CA PHE A 59 -13.20 5.33 6.65
C PHE A 59 -14.66 5.64 6.94
N GLY A 60 -15.00 6.92 6.85
CA GLY A 60 -16.32 7.46 7.10
C GLY A 60 -16.56 8.73 6.29
N ASP A 61 -17.49 9.55 6.77
CA ASP A 61 -17.84 10.79 6.08
C ASP A 61 -16.80 11.87 6.40
N GLY A 62 -16.02 12.26 5.39
CA GLY A 62 -14.97 13.28 5.52
C GLY A 62 -13.65 12.80 6.13
N GLU A 63 -13.53 11.51 6.49
CA GLU A 63 -12.35 10.97 7.18
C GLU A 63 -11.97 9.57 6.67
N VAL A 64 -10.66 9.31 6.63
CA VAL A 64 -10.06 8.00 6.40
C VAL A 64 -8.86 7.81 7.31
N THR A 65 -8.78 6.66 7.97
CA THR A 65 -7.62 6.25 8.75
C THR A 65 -6.79 5.25 7.95
N PHE A 66 -5.52 5.56 7.76
CA PHE A 66 -4.54 4.61 7.23
C PHE A 66 -3.62 4.15 8.36
N ARG A 67 -3.31 2.85 8.36
CA ARG A 67 -2.34 2.26 9.29
C ARG A 67 -1.12 1.80 8.53
N CYS A 68 0.06 2.13 9.05
CA CYS A 68 1.36 1.69 8.53
C CYS A 68 2.06 0.79 9.56
N THR A 69 2.78 -0.22 9.09
CA THR A 69 3.74 -0.98 9.90
C THR A 69 5.16 -0.69 9.38
N PRO A 70 5.92 0.19 10.05
CA PRO A 70 7.26 0.55 9.61
C PRO A 70 8.22 -0.65 9.55
N ASP A 71 9.17 -0.59 8.64
CA ASP A 71 10.31 -1.50 8.56
C ASP A 71 11.62 -0.69 8.38
N GLN A 72 12.76 -1.38 8.30
CA GLN A 72 14.07 -0.73 8.17
C GLN A 72 14.26 0.06 6.87
N SER A 73 13.42 -0.15 5.84
CA SER A 73 13.53 0.55 4.56
C SER A 73 12.87 1.94 4.54
N VAL A 74 12.17 2.31 5.62
CA VAL A 74 11.44 3.58 5.75
C VAL A 74 11.92 4.44 6.93
N TYR A 75 13.07 4.10 7.52
CA TYR A 75 13.78 4.90 8.52
C TYR A 75 14.76 5.86 7.83
#